data_AF-A0A2E3P5R7-F1
#
_entry.id   AF-A0A2E3P5R7-F1
#
_cell.length_a   1.000
_cell.length_b   1.000
_cell.length_c   1.000
_cell.angle_alpha   90.00
_cell.angle_beta   90.00
_cell.angle_gamma   90.00
#
_symmetry.space_group_name_H-M   'P 1'
#
loop_
_entity.id
_entity.type
_entity.pdbx_description
1 polymer ?
#
loop_
_entity_poly.entity_id
_entity_poly.type
_entity_poly.pdbx_seq_one_letter_code
_entity_poly.pdbx_strand_id
1 'polypeptide(L)'
;MKTEFRVRVLSFSNIMEIEGARTVDHYAALLDALDYGDQSGLSDDDKRDMCLLALQGLEPEEAAYQVLKHDMGDVLRDGQMRNIAGEMQEEKLWEEYSNSALHERLFTVGGLLYAAFPNLFPKPDAVRVELEVTAVNAAAKALLSPAPDEPFVVRLLADGMEPDAVLHRLYGDQLAGVSFPEAAEVVWIVRAVPAGDNVMTI
;
A
#
# COMPACT_ATOMS: atom_id res chain seq x y z
N MET A 1 -8.26 13.04 31.20
CA MET A 1 -8.22 11.59 31.52
C MET A 1 -7.42 10.95 30.41
N LYS A 2 -6.35 10.17 30.70
CA LYS A 2 -5.53 9.55 29.64
C LYS A 2 -6.30 8.39 29.01
N THR A 3 -6.28 8.29 27.67
CA THR A 3 -6.83 7.13 26.96
C THR A 3 -5.86 5.97 27.05
N GLU A 4 -6.38 4.76 27.25
CA GLU A 4 -5.57 3.56 27.45
C GLU A 4 -6.16 2.41 26.63
N PHE A 5 -5.29 1.77 25.86
CA PHE A 5 -5.61 0.62 25.03
C PHE A 5 -4.71 -0.55 25.39
N ARG A 6 -5.26 -1.76 25.33
CA ARG A 6 -4.47 -2.99 25.27
C ARG A 6 -4.45 -3.44 23.83
N VAL A 7 -3.26 -3.61 23.28
CA VAL A 7 -3.04 -4.02 21.88
C VAL A 7 -2.41 -5.39 21.87
N ARG A 8 -2.93 -6.29 21.04
CA ARG A 8 -2.37 -7.62 20.80
C ARG A 8 -2.17 -7.79 19.30
N VAL A 9 -0.95 -8.11 18.89
CA VAL A 9 -0.65 -8.49 17.50
C VAL A 9 -1.20 -9.89 17.27
N LEU A 10 -2.13 -10.01 16.32
CA LEU A 10 -2.74 -11.28 15.91
C LEU A 10 -1.88 -11.96 14.85
N SER A 11 -1.47 -11.19 13.84
CA SER A 11 -0.61 -11.65 12.77
C SER A 11 0.28 -10.52 12.25
N PHE A 12 1.43 -10.89 11.68
CA PHE A 12 2.39 -10.00 11.05
C PHE A 12 3.02 -10.76 9.89
N SER A 13 2.87 -10.26 8.67
CA SER A 13 3.41 -10.92 7.48
C SER A 13 3.81 -9.90 6.41
N ASN A 14 4.82 -10.25 5.63
CA ASN A 14 5.16 -9.49 4.43
C ASN A 14 4.20 -9.88 3.30
N ILE A 15 3.75 -8.88 2.55
CA ILE A 15 2.93 -9.02 1.37
C ILE A 15 3.72 -8.56 0.15
N MET A 16 3.50 -9.22 -0.99
CA MET A 16 4.05 -8.78 -2.28
C MET A 16 3.02 -7.96 -3.08
N GLU A 17 1.75 -8.07 -2.71
CA GLU A 17 0.62 -7.42 -3.38
C GLU A 17 -0.41 -7.03 -2.31
N ILE A 18 -1.07 -5.90 -2.51
CA ILE A 18 -2.19 -5.46 -1.68
C ILE A 18 -3.46 -6.19 -2.15
N GLU A 19 -4.13 -6.87 -1.23
CA GLU A 19 -5.36 -7.61 -1.51
C GLU A 19 -6.46 -6.67 -2.05
N GLY A 20 -6.85 -6.89 -3.31
CA GLY A 20 -7.88 -6.13 -3.99
C GLY A 20 -7.40 -4.84 -4.68
N ALA A 21 -6.10 -4.50 -4.62
CA ALA A 21 -5.58 -3.32 -5.32
C ALA A 21 -5.65 -3.46 -6.85
N ARG A 22 -5.47 -4.68 -7.38
CA ARG A 22 -5.72 -4.99 -8.80
C ARG A 22 -6.93 -5.92 -8.93
N THR A 23 -7.92 -5.47 -9.70
CA THR A 23 -9.11 -6.24 -10.05
C THR A 23 -8.96 -6.77 -11.48
N VAL A 24 -9.87 -7.66 -11.87
CA VAL A 24 -9.99 -8.15 -13.25
C VAL A 24 -10.10 -6.99 -14.25
N ASP A 25 -10.86 -5.95 -13.88
CA ASP A 25 -11.05 -4.77 -14.75
C ASP A 25 -9.75 -3.98 -14.91
N HIS A 26 -8.91 -3.90 -13.87
CA HIS A 26 -7.57 -3.30 -13.99
C HIS A 26 -6.70 -4.08 -14.97
N TYR A 27 -6.74 -5.42 -14.93
CA TYR A 27 -5.99 -6.24 -15.89
C TYR A 27 -6.52 -6.08 -17.32
N ALA A 28 -7.84 -6.09 -17.51
CA ALA A 28 -8.44 -5.87 -18.82
C ALA A 28 -8.05 -4.51 -19.41
N ALA A 29 -8.11 -3.45 -18.60
CA ALA A 29 -7.75 -2.10 -19.05
C ALA A 29 -6.24 -1.97 -19.36
N LEU A 30 -5.38 -2.69 -18.63
CA LEU A 30 -3.96 -2.74 -18.93
C LEU A 30 -3.67 -3.52 -20.22
N LEU A 31 -4.34 -4.64 -20.48
CA LEU A 31 -4.22 -5.37 -21.76
C LEU A 31 -4.61 -4.50 -22.95
N ASP A 32 -5.68 -3.71 -22.81
CA ASP A 32 -6.09 -2.75 -23.83
C ASP A 32 -5.01 -1.68 -24.05
N ALA A 33 -4.40 -1.17 -22.97
CA ALA A 33 -3.32 -0.19 -23.05
C ALA A 33 -2.02 -0.76 -23.68
N LEU A 34 -1.83 -2.07 -23.60
CA LEU A 34 -0.72 -2.80 -24.22
C LEU A 34 -1.03 -3.27 -25.66
N ASP A 35 -2.17 -2.85 -26.23
CA ASP A 35 -2.63 -3.24 -27.57
C ASP A 35 -2.73 -4.76 -27.76
N TYR A 36 -3.09 -5.52 -26.71
CA TYR A 36 -3.18 -6.99 -26.75
C TYR A 36 -4.21 -7.50 -27.78
N GLY A 37 -5.30 -6.75 -27.99
CA GLY A 37 -6.35 -7.09 -28.95
C GLY A 37 -7.63 -7.60 -28.29
N ASP A 38 -8.37 -8.46 -28.99
CA ASP A 38 -9.65 -8.98 -28.48
C ASP A 38 -9.47 -9.89 -27.27
N GLN A 39 -10.08 -9.51 -26.16
CA GLN A 39 -10.07 -10.25 -24.89
C GLN A 39 -11.27 -11.20 -24.77
N SER A 40 -12.12 -11.29 -25.79
CA SER A 40 -13.33 -12.13 -25.75
C SER A 40 -12.97 -13.60 -25.52
N GLY A 41 -13.56 -14.19 -24.47
CA GLY A 41 -13.32 -15.58 -24.10
C GLY A 41 -12.19 -15.82 -23.08
N LEU A 42 -11.45 -14.78 -22.66
CA LEU A 42 -10.52 -14.91 -21.52
C LEU A 42 -11.31 -15.00 -20.21
N SER A 43 -10.92 -15.94 -19.35
CA SER A 43 -11.39 -15.96 -17.97
C SER A 43 -10.72 -14.85 -17.14
N ASP A 44 -11.26 -14.60 -15.95
CA ASP A 44 -10.71 -13.61 -15.03
C ASP A 44 -9.28 -13.95 -14.59
N ASP A 45 -8.99 -15.24 -14.37
CA ASP A 45 -7.65 -15.73 -14.06
C ASP A 45 -6.71 -15.57 -15.26
N ASP A 46 -7.20 -15.89 -16.48
CA ASP A 46 -6.39 -15.77 -17.70
C ASP A 46 -5.97 -14.32 -17.98
N LYS A 47 -6.80 -13.33 -17.65
CA LYS A 47 -6.47 -11.92 -17.90
C LYS A 47 -5.22 -11.48 -17.14
N ARG A 48 -5.07 -11.90 -15.88
CA ARG A 48 -3.84 -11.62 -15.11
C ARG A 48 -2.63 -12.25 -15.77
N ASP A 49 -2.73 -13.53 -16.11
CA ASP A 49 -1.62 -14.27 -16.74
C ASP A 49 -1.25 -13.66 -18.09
N MET A 50 -2.24 -13.25 -18.89
CA MET A 50 -2.01 -12.57 -20.16
C MET A 50 -1.37 -11.19 -19.97
N CYS A 51 -1.72 -10.42 -18.94
CA CYS A 51 -1.00 -9.17 -18.62
C CYS A 51 0.48 -9.43 -18.38
N LEU A 52 0.80 -10.43 -17.56
CA LEU A 52 2.19 -10.77 -17.23
C LEU A 52 2.96 -11.18 -18.49
N LEU A 53 2.36 -12.00 -19.35
CA LEU A 53 2.97 -12.40 -20.63
C LEU A 53 3.15 -11.21 -21.59
N ALA A 54 2.16 -10.31 -21.67
CA ALA A 54 2.24 -9.14 -22.52
C ALA A 54 3.37 -8.20 -22.06
N LEU A 55 3.50 -7.98 -20.75
CA LEU A 55 4.59 -7.20 -20.17
C LEU A 55 5.95 -7.85 -20.45
N GLN A 56 6.07 -9.17 -20.31
CA GLN A 56 7.29 -9.93 -20.62
C GLN A 56 7.74 -9.84 -22.09
N GLY A 57 6.84 -9.44 -23.00
CA GLY A 57 7.17 -9.17 -24.40
C GLY A 57 7.87 -7.84 -24.64
N LEU A 58 7.96 -6.98 -23.62
CA LEU A 58 8.62 -5.67 -23.67
C LEU A 58 9.98 -5.70 -22.97
N GLU A 59 10.83 -4.71 -23.27
CA GLU A 59 11.99 -4.43 -22.44
C GLU A 59 11.54 -4.02 -21.02
N PRO A 60 12.25 -4.40 -19.94
CA PRO A 60 11.79 -4.17 -18.56
C PRO A 60 11.43 -2.71 -18.26
N GLU A 61 12.25 -1.76 -18.72
CA GLU A 61 12.00 -0.33 -18.56
C GLU A 61 10.75 0.13 -19.33
N GLU A 62 10.52 -0.40 -20.53
CA GLU A 62 9.31 -0.08 -21.31
C GLU A 62 8.06 -0.68 -20.64
N ALA A 63 8.13 -1.91 -20.12
CA ALA A 63 7.05 -2.49 -19.34
C ALA A 63 6.70 -1.64 -18.12
N ALA A 64 7.70 -1.19 -17.36
CA ALA A 64 7.51 -0.31 -16.22
C ALA A 64 6.87 1.02 -16.63
N TYR A 65 7.32 1.64 -17.72
CA TYR A 65 6.73 2.87 -18.24
C TYR A 65 5.26 2.68 -18.64
N GLN A 66 4.90 1.58 -19.31
CA GLN A 66 3.50 1.32 -19.71
C GLN A 66 2.59 1.12 -18.49
N VAL A 67 3.04 0.37 -17.48
CA VAL A 67 2.27 0.20 -16.23
C VAL A 67 2.11 1.54 -15.51
N LEU A 68 3.17 2.35 -15.37
CA LEU A 68 3.11 3.68 -14.75
C LEU A 68 2.19 4.63 -15.52
N LYS A 69 2.23 4.60 -16.85
CA LYS A 69 1.38 5.43 -17.70
C LYS A 69 -0.09 5.08 -17.55
N HIS A 70 -0.40 3.79 -17.47
CA HIS A 70 -1.75 3.32 -17.22
C HIS A 70 -2.23 3.68 -15.81
N ASP A 71 -1.42 3.35 -14.80
CA ASP A 71 -1.83 3.44 -13.41
C ASP A 71 -1.73 4.85 -12.84
N MET A 72 -0.85 5.72 -13.37
CA MET A 72 -0.44 6.98 -12.74
C MET A 72 -0.31 8.17 -13.70
N GLY A 73 -0.77 8.04 -14.95
CA GLY A 73 -0.73 9.11 -15.95
C GLY A 73 -1.57 10.35 -15.60
N ASP A 74 -2.44 10.24 -14.59
CA ASP A 74 -3.25 11.34 -14.04
C ASP A 74 -2.46 12.23 -13.06
N VAL A 75 -1.40 11.70 -12.45
CA VAL A 75 -0.60 12.41 -11.42
C VAL A 75 0.87 12.61 -11.81
N LEU A 76 1.42 11.79 -12.71
CA LEU A 76 2.80 11.89 -13.16
C LEU A 76 2.89 12.41 -14.60
N ARG A 77 3.86 13.28 -14.85
CA ARG A 77 4.21 13.72 -16.21
C ARG A 77 5.02 12.64 -16.92
N ASP A 78 4.99 12.64 -18.27
CA ASP A 78 5.72 11.67 -19.10
C ASP A 78 7.18 11.48 -18.70
N GLY A 79 7.92 12.59 -18.53
CA GLY A 79 9.32 12.54 -18.10
C GLY A 79 9.52 11.96 -16.70
N GLN A 80 8.58 12.16 -15.78
CA GLN A 80 8.65 11.54 -14.44
C GLN A 80 8.43 10.03 -14.54
N MET A 81 7.46 9.58 -15.33
CA MET A 81 7.19 8.15 -15.53
C MET A 81 8.39 7.44 -16.17
N ARG A 82 9.05 8.07 -17.15
CA ARG A 82 10.28 7.51 -17.75
C ARG A 82 11.42 7.37 -16.74
N ASN A 83 11.65 8.41 -15.92
CA ASN A 83 12.68 8.35 -14.88
C ASN A 83 12.38 7.25 -13.87
N ILE A 84 11.15 7.21 -13.35
CA ILE A 84 10.69 6.19 -12.40
C ILE A 84 10.85 4.79 -13.03
N ALA A 85 10.44 4.59 -14.28
CA ALA A 85 10.57 3.31 -14.96
C ALA A 85 12.02 2.78 -15.03
N GLY A 86 13.00 3.68 -15.22
CA GLY A 86 14.42 3.34 -15.17
C GLY A 86 14.89 2.99 -13.75
N GLU A 87 14.53 3.81 -12.77
CA GLU A 87 14.93 3.66 -11.35
C GLU A 87 14.32 2.40 -10.69
N MET A 88 13.09 2.01 -11.06
CA MET A 88 12.36 0.90 -10.44
C MET A 88 13.04 -0.47 -10.55
N GLN A 89 13.99 -0.66 -11.46
CA GLN A 89 14.74 -1.92 -11.56
C GLN A 89 15.76 -2.08 -10.43
N GLU A 90 16.27 -0.98 -9.89
CA GLU A 90 17.35 -0.95 -8.91
C GLU A 90 16.86 -0.52 -7.52
N GLU A 91 15.88 0.38 -7.47
CA GLU A 91 15.43 1.04 -6.24
C GLU A 91 14.00 0.68 -5.84
N LYS A 92 13.76 0.61 -4.53
CA LYS A 92 12.41 0.41 -3.99
C LYS A 92 11.69 1.74 -3.93
N LEU A 93 11.15 2.20 -5.05
CA LEU A 93 10.51 3.52 -5.10
C LEU A 93 9.26 3.66 -4.20
N TRP A 94 8.68 2.56 -3.70
CA TRP A 94 7.67 2.61 -2.64
C TRP A 94 8.22 2.90 -1.23
N GLU A 95 9.53 3.05 -1.08
CA GLU A 95 10.21 3.49 0.15
C GLU A 95 11.02 4.77 -0.12
N GLU A 96 11.64 4.86 -1.30
CA GLU A 96 12.67 5.86 -1.60
C GLU A 96 12.15 7.07 -2.40
N TYR A 97 10.98 6.95 -3.05
CA TYR A 97 10.48 8.06 -3.86
C TYR A 97 10.15 9.27 -2.99
N SER A 98 10.63 10.45 -3.41
CA SER A 98 10.54 11.68 -2.61
C SER A 98 9.11 12.11 -2.22
N ASN A 99 8.08 11.68 -2.96
CA ASN A 99 6.69 11.93 -2.61
C ASN A 99 6.04 10.66 -2.06
N SER A 100 5.98 10.56 -0.73
CA SER A 100 5.45 9.41 0.01
C SER A 100 3.96 9.15 -0.23
N ALA A 101 3.19 10.16 -0.64
CA ALA A 101 1.80 9.97 -1.07
C ALA A 101 1.64 9.03 -2.28
N LEU A 102 2.73 8.72 -3.01
CA LEU A 102 2.71 7.80 -4.14
C LEU A 102 3.23 6.39 -3.79
N HIS A 103 3.71 6.15 -2.57
CA HIS A 103 4.35 4.89 -2.18
C HIS A 103 3.43 3.68 -2.34
N GLU A 104 2.16 3.77 -1.95
CA GLU A 104 1.18 2.68 -2.13
C GLU A 104 0.97 2.31 -3.61
N ARG A 105 0.85 3.33 -4.48
CA ARG A 105 0.69 3.13 -5.92
C ARG A 105 1.96 2.55 -6.54
N LEU A 106 3.13 3.06 -6.15
CA LEU A 106 4.42 2.54 -6.59
C LEU A 106 4.65 1.10 -6.11
N PHE A 107 4.18 0.74 -4.92
CA PHE A 107 4.19 -0.63 -4.42
C PHE A 107 3.32 -1.54 -5.30
N THR A 108 2.14 -1.07 -5.69
CA THR A 108 1.20 -1.80 -6.56
C THR A 108 1.75 -1.98 -7.98
N VAL A 109 2.47 -0.98 -8.52
CA VAL A 109 3.20 -1.08 -9.79
C VAL A 109 4.37 -2.06 -9.64
N GLY A 110 5.20 -1.90 -8.61
CA GLY A 110 6.35 -2.74 -8.33
C GLY A 110 5.99 -4.21 -8.14
N GLY A 111 4.88 -4.51 -7.47
CA GLY A 111 4.37 -5.87 -7.33
C GLY A 111 4.03 -6.53 -8.66
N LEU A 112 3.38 -5.81 -9.57
CA LEU A 112 3.07 -6.32 -10.90
C LEU A 112 4.33 -6.56 -11.73
N LEU A 113 5.27 -5.62 -11.71
CA LEU A 113 6.53 -5.73 -12.45
C LEU A 113 7.41 -6.85 -11.89
N TYR A 114 7.45 -7.02 -10.56
CA TYR A 114 8.11 -8.15 -9.93
C TYR A 114 7.46 -9.47 -10.32
N ALA A 115 6.12 -9.55 -10.38
CA ALA A 115 5.43 -10.76 -10.83
C ALA A 115 5.76 -11.10 -12.30
N ALA A 116 5.87 -10.09 -13.17
CA ALA A 116 6.28 -10.28 -14.57
C ALA A 116 7.77 -10.60 -14.71
N PHE A 117 8.63 -10.00 -13.87
CA PHE A 117 10.09 -10.12 -13.96
C PHE A 117 10.75 -10.30 -12.58
N PRO A 118 10.64 -11.48 -11.93
CA PRO A 118 11.02 -11.69 -10.52
C PRO A 118 12.48 -11.45 -10.14
N ASN A 119 13.39 -11.31 -11.12
CA ASN A 119 14.82 -11.09 -10.90
C ASN A 119 15.31 -9.74 -11.45
N LEU A 120 14.43 -8.92 -12.03
CA LEU A 120 14.79 -7.63 -12.64
C LEU A 120 14.23 -6.43 -11.88
N PHE A 121 13.20 -6.64 -11.04
CA PHE A 121 12.67 -5.62 -10.16
C PHE A 121 12.87 -6.03 -8.70
N PRO A 122 13.00 -5.08 -7.77
CA PRO A 122 13.10 -5.37 -6.35
C PRO A 122 11.84 -6.12 -5.87
N LYS A 123 12.05 -7.06 -4.94
CA LYS A 123 10.95 -7.81 -4.35
C LYS A 123 10.12 -6.90 -3.44
N PRO A 124 8.79 -6.79 -3.64
CA PRO A 124 7.93 -6.02 -2.74
C PRO A 124 7.83 -6.70 -1.37
N ASP A 125 7.83 -5.89 -0.32
CA ASP A 125 7.90 -6.35 1.07
C ASP A 125 7.15 -5.45 2.07
N ALA A 126 6.03 -4.87 1.64
CA ALA A 126 5.13 -4.18 2.56
C ALA A 126 4.59 -5.15 3.62
N VAL A 127 4.13 -4.61 4.75
CA VAL A 127 3.69 -5.39 5.90
C VAL A 127 2.18 -5.35 6.02
N ARG A 128 1.56 -6.53 6.16
CA ARG A 128 0.21 -6.69 6.72
C ARG A 128 0.33 -7.04 8.19
N VAL A 129 -0.31 -6.24 9.04
CA VAL A 129 -0.44 -6.50 10.46
C VAL A 129 -1.91 -6.58 10.81
N GLU A 130 -2.28 -7.56 11.63
CA GLU A 130 -3.62 -7.65 12.21
C GLU A 130 -3.50 -7.47 13.71
N LEU A 131 -4.34 -6.59 14.26
CA LEU A 131 -4.30 -6.16 15.65
C LEU A 131 -5.66 -6.40 16.31
N GLU A 132 -5.64 -6.84 17.56
CA GLU A 132 -6.79 -6.72 18.45
C GLU A 132 -6.54 -5.55 19.40
N VAL A 133 -7.42 -4.55 19.34
CA VAL A 133 -7.35 -3.33 20.13
C VAL A 133 -8.51 -3.30 21.10
N THR A 134 -8.20 -3.35 22.40
CA THR A 134 -9.18 -3.30 23.49
C THR A 134 -9.09 -1.97 24.22
N ALA A 135 -10.19 -1.20 24.25
CA ALA A 135 -10.27 0.00 25.07
C ALA A 135 -10.41 -0.35 26.56
N VAL A 136 -9.50 0.18 27.38
CA VAL A 136 -9.42 -0.12 28.83
C VAL A 136 -10.32 0.79 29.65
N ASN A 137 -10.63 1.99 29.15
CA ASN A 137 -11.45 2.98 29.83
C ASN A 137 -12.47 3.64 28.91
N ALA A 138 -13.45 4.37 29.49
CA ALA A 138 -14.54 4.98 28.74
C ALA A 138 -14.07 6.01 27.70
N ALA A 139 -13.00 6.74 27.98
CA ALA A 139 -12.43 7.71 27.05
C ALA A 139 -11.80 7.00 25.84
N ALA A 140 -11.08 5.90 26.05
CA ALA A 140 -10.55 5.06 24.98
C ALA A 140 -11.67 4.39 24.16
N LYS A 141 -12.73 3.94 24.82
CA LYS A 141 -13.89 3.32 24.15
C LYS A 141 -14.55 4.30 23.19
N ALA A 142 -14.67 5.58 23.58
CA ALA A 142 -15.22 6.62 22.73
C ALA A 142 -14.40 6.86 21.44
N LEU A 143 -13.09 6.55 21.45
CA LEU A 143 -12.22 6.67 20.26
C LEU A 143 -12.32 5.50 19.29
N LEU A 144 -12.99 4.40 19.66
CA LEU A 144 -13.29 3.29 18.74
C LEU A 144 -14.60 3.55 17.94
N SER A 145 -15.27 4.70 18.17
CA SER A 145 -16.46 5.12 17.43
C SER A 145 -16.36 6.61 17.10
N PRO A 146 -16.05 7.01 15.85
CA PRO A 146 -16.05 6.20 14.62
C PRO A 146 -14.93 5.15 14.56
N ALA A 147 -15.03 4.24 13.59
CA ALA A 147 -14.06 3.16 13.43
C ALA A 147 -12.63 3.73 13.26
N PRO A 148 -11.58 3.07 13.80
CA PRO A 148 -10.20 3.48 13.64
C PRO A 148 -9.80 3.79 12.20
N ASP A 149 -9.12 4.92 12.03
CA ASP A 149 -8.54 5.42 10.78
C ASP A 149 -7.00 5.38 10.83
N GLU A 150 -6.33 5.81 9.75
CA GLU A 150 -4.88 5.81 9.62
C GLU A 150 -4.19 6.60 10.75
N PRO A 151 -4.60 7.86 11.08
CA PRO A 151 -4.05 8.59 12.21
C PRO A 151 -4.17 7.85 13.55
N PHE A 152 -5.32 7.20 13.81
CA PHE A 152 -5.51 6.41 15.02
C PHE A 152 -4.50 5.27 15.09
N VAL A 153 -4.38 4.49 14.01
CA VAL A 153 -3.50 3.32 13.95
C VAL A 153 -2.04 3.72 14.05
N VAL A 154 -1.61 4.76 13.33
CA VAL A 154 -0.21 5.24 13.39
C VAL A 154 0.14 5.71 14.81
N ARG A 155 -0.74 6.44 15.49
CA ARG A 155 -0.52 6.85 16.89
C ARG A 155 -0.48 5.66 17.85
N LEU A 156 -1.35 4.68 17.65
CA LEU A 156 -1.39 3.46 18.45
C LEU A 156 -0.07 2.68 18.32
N LEU A 157 0.44 2.54 17.09
CA LEU A 157 1.72 1.90 16.82
C LEU A 157 2.88 2.70 17.42
N ALA A 158 2.90 4.02 17.24
CA ALA A 158 3.93 4.90 17.78
C ALA A 158 4.05 4.78 19.30
N ASP A 159 2.94 4.75 20.04
CA ASP A 159 2.97 4.63 21.51
C ASP A 159 3.54 3.28 21.99
N GLY A 160 3.54 2.26 21.11
CA GLY A 160 4.16 0.96 21.34
C GLY A 160 5.62 0.83 20.88
N MET A 161 6.19 1.85 20.24
CA MET A 161 7.57 1.85 19.72
C MET A 161 8.56 2.45 20.72
N GLU A 162 9.86 2.18 20.51
CA GLU A 162 10.93 2.81 21.29
C GLU A 162 11.00 4.32 20.96
N PRO A 163 11.35 5.20 21.93
CA PRO A 163 11.32 6.65 21.73
C PRO A 163 12.21 7.18 20.59
N ASP A 164 13.23 6.42 20.18
CA ASP A 164 14.15 6.75 19.09
C ASP A 164 13.72 6.18 17.73
N ALA A 165 12.57 5.51 17.66
CA ALA A 165 11.99 5.02 16.41
C ALA A 165 11.82 6.18 15.41
N VAL A 166 12.07 5.87 14.13
CA VAL A 166 12.03 6.83 13.01
C VAL A 166 10.69 7.58 12.97
N LEU A 167 9.59 6.90 13.28
CA LEU A 167 8.25 7.48 13.29
C LEU A 167 8.15 8.69 14.25
N HIS A 168 8.75 8.63 15.43
CA HIS A 168 8.79 9.75 16.37
C HIS A 168 9.66 10.91 15.88
N ARG A 169 10.77 10.59 15.21
CA ARG A 169 11.68 11.60 14.65
C ARG A 169 11.07 12.35 13.47
N LEU A 170 10.30 11.67 12.62
CA LEU A 170 9.70 12.26 11.43
C LEU A 170 8.37 12.97 11.73
N TYR A 171 7.54 12.40 12.62
CA TYR A 171 6.16 12.85 12.81
C TYR A 171 5.83 13.27 14.25
N GLY A 172 6.83 13.56 15.10
CA GLY A 172 6.64 13.87 16.52
C GLY A 172 5.55 14.92 16.80
N ASP A 173 5.57 16.03 16.07
CA ASP A 173 4.57 17.11 16.22
C ASP A 173 3.15 16.66 15.82
N GLN A 174 3.03 15.79 14.82
CA GLN A 174 1.74 15.29 14.32
C GLN A 174 1.16 14.18 15.20
N LEU A 175 2.05 13.33 15.74
CA LEU A 175 1.73 12.30 16.73
C LEU A 175 1.16 12.94 18.00
N ALA A 176 1.74 14.05 18.45
CA ALA A 176 1.28 14.81 19.61
C ALA A 176 0.12 15.78 19.30
N GLY A 177 -0.05 16.14 18.02
CA GLY A 177 -1.03 17.11 17.55
C GLY A 177 -2.44 16.53 17.39
N VAL A 178 -3.36 17.39 16.94
CA VAL A 178 -4.74 17.00 16.64
C VAL A 178 -4.83 16.38 15.24
N SER A 179 -4.11 16.94 14.28
CA SER A 179 -4.11 16.52 12.87
C SER A 179 -2.88 15.69 12.52
N PHE A 180 -3.05 14.70 11.65
CA PHE A 180 -1.96 13.91 11.07
C PHE A 180 -2.29 13.61 9.59
N PRO A 181 -2.14 14.59 8.69
CA PRO A 181 -2.50 14.43 7.28
C PRO A 181 -1.67 13.34 6.57
N GLU A 182 -0.40 13.19 6.94
CA GLU A 182 0.52 12.22 6.34
C GLU A 182 0.38 10.80 6.92
N ALA A 183 -0.61 10.53 7.78
CA ALA A 183 -0.79 9.20 8.38
C ALA A 183 -1.07 8.12 7.32
N ALA A 184 -1.79 8.49 6.26
CA ALA A 184 -2.08 7.62 5.12
C ALA A 184 -0.82 7.25 4.30
N GLU A 185 0.28 7.99 4.47
CA GLU A 185 1.56 7.68 3.85
C GLU A 185 2.37 6.65 4.65
N VAL A 186 2.02 6.45 5.93
CA VAL A 186 2.64 5.47 6.83
C VAL A 186 1.84 4.16 6.86
N VAL A 187 0.51 4.26 7.00
CA VAL A 187 -0.42 3.13 6.95
C VAL A 187 -1.37 3.37 5.79
N TRP A 188 -1.20 2.59 4.72
CA TRP A 188 -1.92 2.82 3.47
C TRP A 188 -3.40 2.42 3.55
N ILE A 189 -3.71 1.33 4.28
CA ILE A 189 -5.06 0.77 4.35
C ILE A 189 -5.36 0.34 5.79
N VAL A 190 -6.49 0.80 6.31
CA VAL A 190 -7.04 0.36 7.60
C VAL A 190 -8.39 -0.32 7.39
N ARG A 191 -8.58 -1.49 7.99
CA ARG A 191 -9.86 -2.22 7.97
C ARG A 191 -10.27 -2.62 9.38
N ALA A 192 -11.04 -1.77 10.05
CA ALA A 192 -11.50 -2.06 11.40
C ALA A 192 -12.87 -2.75 11.42
N VAL A 193 -12.99 -3.83 12.19
CA VAL A 193 -14.25 -4.55 12.44
C VAL A 193 -14.50 -4.72 13.95
N PRO A 194 -15.73 -4.47 14.45
CA PRO A 194 -16.07 -4.72 15.85
C PRO A 194 -15.93 -6.21 16.20
N ALA A 195 -15.15 -6.49 17.24
CA ALA A 195 -15.01 -7.83 17.84
C ALA A 195 -15.70 -7.92 19.22
N GLY A 196 -16.15 -6.80 19.76
CA GLY A 196 -16.88 -6.70 21.02
C GLY A 196 -17.27 -5.25 21.33
N ASP A 197 -17.88 -5.02 22.50
CA ASP A 197 -18.36 -3.69 22.91
C ASP A 197 -17.22 -2.66 23.07
N ASN A 198 -16.02 -3.10 23.46
CA ASN A 198 -14.83 -2.27 23.62
C ASN A 198 -13.61 -2.84 22.87
N VAL A 199 -13.84 -3.70 21.87
CA VAL A 199 -12.79 -4.43 21.16
C VAL A 199 -12.99 -4.26 19.65
N MET A 200 -11.91 -3.89 18.96
CA MET A 200 -11.83 -3.87 17.50
C MET A 200 -10.74 -4.83 17.03
N THR A 201 -11.00 -5.53 15.93
CA THR A 201 -9.95 -6.12 15.11
C THR A 201 -9.64 -5.13 13.99
N ILE A 202 -8.36 -4.80 13.83
CA ILE A 202 -7.84 -3.88 12.82
C ILE A 202 -6.89 -4.65 11.90
#